data_AF-T1GWN8-F1
#
_entry.id   AF-T1GWN8-F1
#
_cell.length_a   1.000
_cell.length_b   1.000
_cell.length_c   1.000
_cell.angle_alpha   90.00
_cell.angle_beta   90.00
_cell.angle_gamma   90.00
#
_symmetry.space_group_name_H-M   'P 1'
#
loop_
_entity.id
_entity.type
_entity.pdbx_description
1 polymer ?
#
loop_
_entity_poly.entity_id
_entity_poly.type
_entity_poly.pdbx_seq_one_letter_code
_entity_poly.pdbx_strand_id
1 'polypeptide(L)'
;MFFYFFISNIINIVGKKRLLIIWMTIGGTFAGALYWISNFYLILLALLMIAALGNCIGIMITIAIEYYPININAMGVTLVMMVGRLGAVTGTNVIGPLLLNNCNTMFFSYAGIIGFLILLGFFLPK
;
A
#
# COMPACT_ATOMS: atom_id res chain seq x y z
N MET A 1 -15.98 -8.95 -18.36
CA MET A 1 -15.97 -10.34 -17.83
C MET A 1 -14.62 -11.03 -18.06
N PHE A 2 -14.08 -11.05 -19.30
CA PHE A 2 -12.76 -11.62 -19.61
C PHE A 2 -11.60 -11.08 -18.75
N PHE A 3 -11.55 -9.76 -18.53
CA PHE A 3 -10.48 -9.11 -17.76
C PHE A 3 -10.39 -9.59 -16.29
N TYR A 4 -11.54 -9.85 -15.64
CA TYR A 4 -11.58 -10.38 -14.27
C TYR A 4 -11.08 -11.81 -14.17
N PHE A 5 -11.29 -12.62 -15.22
CA PHE A 5 -10.81 -13.99 -15.25
C PHE A 5 -9.28 -14.05 -15.34
N PHE A 6 -8.67 -13.19 -16.17
CA PHE A 6 -7.21 -13.06 -16.25
C PHE A 6 -6.60 -12.59 -14.93
N ILE A 7 -7.19 -11.56 -14.30
CA ILE A 7 -6.73 -11.05 -13.00
C ILE A 7 -6.85 -12.13 -11.92
N SER A 8 -7.95 -12.87 -11.87
CA SER A 8 -8.14 -13.96 -10.91
C SER A 8 -7.09 -15.07 -11.07
N ASN A 9 -6.76 -15.43 -12.32
CA ASN A 9 -5.72 -16.43 -12.60
C ASN A 9 -4.33 -15.96 -12.20
N ILE A 10 -4.00 -14.68 -12.45
CA ILE A 10 -2.74 -14.07 -12.01
C ILE A 10 -2.63 -14.04 -10.48
N ILE A 11 -3.72 -13.72 -9.78
CA ILE A 11 -3.76 -13.71 -8.31
C ILE A 11 -3.53 -15.11 -7.73
N ASN A 12 -4.12 -16.13 -8.36
CA ASN A 12 -3.97 -17.52 -7.90
C ASN A 12 -2.56 -18.07 -8.14
N ILE A 13 -1.88 -17.66 -9.21
CA ILE A 13 -0.53 -18.13 -9.56
C ILE A 13 0.55 -17.39 -8.74
N VAL A 14 0.43 -16.07 -8.58
CA VAL A 14 1.45 -15.25 -7.91
C VAL A 14 1.35 -15.36 -6.39
N GLY A 15 0.15 -15.61 -5.86
CA GLY A 15 -0.12 -15.63 -4.43
C GLY A 15 -0.30 -14.22 -3.85
N LYS A 16 -1.33 -14.05 -3.02
CA LYS A 16 -1.79 -12.74 -2.50
C LYS A 16 -0.69 -11.97 -1.77
N LYS A 17 0.13 -12.68 -0.99
CA LYS A 17 1.29 -12.10 -0.27
C LYS A 17 2.31 -11.50 -1.24
N ARG A 18 2.71 -12.23 -2.27
CA ARG A 18 3.73 -11.75 -3.24
C ARG A 18 3.18 -10.59 -4.06
N LEU A 19 1.90 -10.62 -4.42
CA LEU A 19 1.23 -9.50 -5.08
C LEU A 19 1.30 -8.23 -4.24
N LEU A 20 1.01 -8.31 -2.94
CA LEU A 20 1.10 -7.17 -2.04
C LEU A 20 2.53 -6.63 -1.94
N ILE A 21 3.53 -7.50 -1.80
CA ILE A 21 4.95 -7.09 -1.74
C ILE A 21 5.39 -6.44 -3.06
N ILE A 22 5.06 -7.04 -4.21
CA ILE A 22 5.39 -6.48 -5.53
C ILE A 22 4.77 -5.09 -5.69
N TRP A 23 3.49 -4.93 -5.34
CA TRP A 23 2.81 -3.65 -5.45
C TRP A 23 3.43 -2.59 -4.54
N MET A 24 3.75 -2.94 -3.29
CA MET A 24 4.42 -2.04 -2.36
C MET A 24 5.84 -1.67 -2.81
N THR A 25 6.60 -2.60 -3.39
CA THR A 25 7.94 -2.31 -3.93
C THR A 25 7.88 -1.37 -5.13
N ILE A 26 6.92 -1.57 -6.04
CA ILE A 26 6.73 -0.67 -7.19
C ILE A 26 6.36 0.73 -6.70
N GLY A 27 5.36 0.86 -5.82
CA GLY A 27 5.00 2.19 -5.30
C GLY A 27 6.11 2.85 -4.48
N GLY A 28 6.90 2.06 -3.74
CA GLY A 28 8.07 2.53 -2.99
C GLY A 28 9.19 3.06 -3.87
N THR A 29 9.47 2.43 -5.01
CA THR A 29 10.49 2.94 -5.95
C THR A 29 10.05 4.26 -6.59
N PHE A 30 8.76 4.41 -6.93
CA PHE A 30 8.22 5.69 -7.42
C PHE A 30 8.31 6.81 -6.37
N ALA A 31 8.08 6.49 -5.09
CA ALA A 31 8.27 7.43 -3.99
C ALA A 31 9.72 7.88 -3.81
N GLY A 32 10.69 6.96 -3.97
CA GLY A 32 12.11 7.33 -3.95
C GLY A 32 12.53 8.13 -5.19
N ALA A 33 11.98 7.79 -6.36
CA ALA A 33 12.28 8.48 -7.61
C ALA A 33 11.80 9.94 -7.62
N LEU A 34 10.74 10.26 -6.87
CA LEU A 34 10.24 11.63 -6.69
C LEU A 34 11.30 12.62 -6.18
N TYR A 35 12.30 12.15 -5.43
CA TYR A 35 13.40 13.01 -4.97
C TYR A 35 14.25 13.58 -6.12
N TRP A 36 14.47 12.80 -7.18
CA TRP A 36 15.38 13.16 -8.27
C TRP A 36 14.70 13.88 -9.43
N ILE A 37 13.37 13.90 -9.46
CA ILE A 37 12.58 14.33 -10.61
C ILE A 37 12.11 15.77 -10.42
N SER A 38 12.52 16.67 -11.32
CA SER A 38 12.04 18.06 -11.35
C SER A 38 10.98 18.34 -12.43
N ASN A 39 10.61 17.32 -13.22
CA ASN A 39 9.61 17.46 -14.30
C ASN A 39 8.18 17.23 -13.79
N PHE A 40 7.29 18.19 -14.04
CA PHE A 40 5.89 18.17 -13.57
C PHE A 40 5.12 16.91 -14.00
N TYR A 41 5.27 16.47 -15.26
CA TYR A 41 4.59 15.27 -15.77
C TYR A 41 5.02 13.98 -15.07
N LEU A 42 6.30 13.85 -14.74
CA LEU A 42 6.83 12.67 -14.06
C LEU A 42 6.42 12.65 -12.58
N ILE A 43 6.35 13.82 -11.93
CA ILE A 43 5.83 13.96 -10.56
C ILE A 43 4.37 13.51 -10.50
N LEU A 44 3.53 13.97 -11.44
CA LEU A 44 2.12 13.57 -11.51
C LEU A 44 1.97 12.05 -11.68
N LEU A 45 2.75 11.46 -12.59
CA LEU A 45 2.75 10.02 -12.81
C LEU A 45 3.16 9.25 -11.55
N ALA A 46 4.20 9.71 -10.85
CA ALA A 46 4.65 9.09 -9.60
C ALA A 46 3.59 9.19 -8.49
N LEU A 47 2.92 10.32 -8.35
CA LEU A 47 1.80 10.51 -7.42
C LEU A 47 0.61 9.60 -7.74
N LEU A 48 0.28 9.41 -9.02
CA LEU A 48 -0.77 8.47 -9.45
C LEU A 48 -0.40 7.02 -9.11
N MET A 49 0.86 6.63 -9.31
CA MET A 49 1.34 5.29 -8.93
C MET A 49 1.32 5.08 -7.41
N ILE A 50 1.65 6.13 -6.64
CA ILE A 50 1.52 6.11 -5.18
C ILE A 50 0.05 5.97 -4.76
N ALA A 51 -0.86 6.71 -5.40
CA ALA A 51 -2.29 6.58 -5.15
C ALA A 51 -2.80 5.16 -5.47
N ALA A 52 -2.22 4.50 -6.48
CA ALA A 52 -2.57 3.14 -6.85
C ALA A 52 -2.21 2.09 -5.77
N LEU A 53 -1.34 2.41 -4.80
CA LEU A 53 -1.11 1.57 -3.61
C LEU A 53 -2.37 1.42 -2.75
N GLY A 54 -3.29 2.39 -2.78
CA GLY A 54 -4.55 2.30 -2.05
C GLY A 54 -5.41 1.10 -2.45
N ASN A 55 -5.24 0.59 -3.68
CA ASN A 55 -5.95 -0.59 -4.17
C ASN A 55 -5.55 -1.88 -3.42
N CYS A 56 -4.41 -1.91 -2.72
CA CYS A 56 -3.96 -3.07 -1.95
C CYS A 56 -4.84 -3.39 -0.73
N ILE A 57 -5.70 -2.46 -0.29
CA ILE A 57 -6.61 -2.67 0.84
C ILE A 57 -7.51 -3.88 0.59
N GLY A 58 -8.00 -4.08 -0.65
CA GLY A 58 -8.81 -5.24 -1.00
C GLY A 58 -8.08 -6.57 -0.80
N ILE A 59 -6.80 -6.60 -1.16
CA ILE A 59 -5.94 -7.79 -0.98
C ILE A 59 -5.74 -8.05 0.52
N MET A 60 -5.50 -7.01 1.32
CA MET A 60 -5.35 -7.15 2.77
C MET A 60 -6.59 -7.71 3.45
N ILE A 61 -7.79 -7.27 3.04
CA ILE A 61 -9.06 -7.82 3.55
C ILE A 61 -9.16 -9.31 3.23
N THR A 62 -8.83 -9.72 2.00
CA THR A 62 -8.89 -11.14 1.63
C THR A 62 -7.91 -12.01 2.43
N ILE A 63 -6.72 -11.49 2.74
CA ILE A 63 -5.73 -12.18 3.59
C ILE A 63 -6.25 -12.28 5.04
N ALA A 64 -6.83 -11.20 5.56
CA ALA A 64 -7.40 -11.20 6.92
C ALA A 64 -8.51 -12.24 7.07
N ILE A 65 -9.40 -12.40 6.08
CA ILE A 65 -10.48 -13.40 6.11
C ILE A 65 -9.92 -14.83 6.16
N GLU A 66 -8.81 -15.09 5.46
CA GLU A 66 -8.16 -16.42 5.47
C GLU A 66 -7.41 -16.69 6.77
N TYR A 67 -6.91 -15.64 7.43
CA TYR A 67 -6.15 -15.75 8.67
C TYR A 67 -7.04 -15.94 9.91
N TYR A 68 -8.21 -15.30 9.95
CA TYR A 68 -9.14 -15.39 11.06
C TYR A 68 -10.15 -16.55 10.86
N PRO A 69 -10.45 -17.35 11.90
CA PRO A 69 -11.46 -18.39 11.79
C PRO A 69 -12.85 -17.79 11.50
N ILE A 70 -13.69 -18.55 10.79
CA ILE A 70 -14.99 -18.13 10.24
C ILE A 70 -15.89 -17.44 11.28
N ASN A 71 -15.81 -17.86 12.54
CA ASN A 71 -16.65 -17.31 13.61
C ASN A 71 -16.28 -15.87 14.01
N ILE A 72 -15.06 -15.44 13.74
CA ILE A 72 -14.53 -14.11 14.13
C ILE A 72 -13.93 -13.33 12.94
N ASN A 73 -14.04 -13.84 11.71
CA ASN A 73 -13.46 -13.20 10.53
C ASN A 73 -14.06 -11.79 10.27
N ALA A 74 -15.36 -11.60 10.48
CA ALA A 74 -16.03 -10.32 10.32
C ALA A 74 -15.51 -9.25 11.30
N MET A 75 -15.25 -9.66 12.55
CA MET A 75 -14.67 -8.78 13.56
C MET A 75 -13.19 -8.48 13.25
N GLY A 76 -12.43 -9.48 12.80
CA GLY A 76 -11.04 -9.30 12.37
C GLY A 76 -10.91 -8.33 11.20
N VAL A 77 -11.74 -8.45 10.17
CA VAL A 77 -11.74 -7.56 8.99
C VAL A 77 -12.11 -6.13 9.37
N THR A 78 -13.13 -5.94 10.20
CA THR A 78 -13.53 -4.60 10.62
C THR A 78 -12.45 -3.92 11.46
N LEU A 79 -11.76 -4.66 12.33
CA LEU A 79 -10.59 -4.15 13.06
C LEU A 79 -9.46 -3.71 12.11
N VAL A 80 -9.11 -4.52 11.11
CA VAL A 80 -8.11 -4.16 10.09
C VAL A 80 -8.50 -2.87 9.37
N MET A 81 -9.79 -2.72 9.03
CA MET A 81 -10.30 -1.52 8.36
C MET A 81 -10.30 -0.29 9.28
N MET A 82 -10.64 -0.44 10.56
CA MET A 82 -10.58 0.66 11.54
C MET A 82 -9.14 1.16 11.69
N VAL A 83 -8.17 0.26 11.87
CA VAL A 83 -6.75 0.63 11.96
C VAL A 83 -6.26 1.28 10.68
N GLY A 84 -6.64 0.75 9.50
CA GLY A 84 -6.32 1.36 8.21
C GLY A 84 -6.86 2.79 8.06
N ARG A 85 -8.08 3.04 8.52
CA ARG A 85 -8.69 4.39 8.51
C ARG A 85 -8.03 5.34 9.50
N LEU A 86 -7.70 4.87 10.70
CA LEU A 86 -6.94 5.67 11.69
C LEU A 86 -5.55 6.03 11.14
N GLY A 87 -4.88 5.09 10.48
CA GLY A 87 -3.62 5.32 9.78
C GLY A 87 -3.75 6.37 8.68
N ALA A 88 -4.84 6.33 7.90
CA ALA A 88 -5.08 7.33 6.86
C ALA A 88 -5.31 8.74 7.43
N VAL A 89 -6.11 8.88 8.51
CA VAL A 89 -6.39 10.17 9.16
C VAL A 89 -5.14 10.75 9.81
N THR A 90 -4.40 9.94 10.56
CA THR A 90 -3.14 10.37 11.20
C THR A 90 -2.08 10.70 10.15
N GLY A 91 -1.96 9.87 9.10
CA GLY A 91 -1.07 10.08 7.98
C GLY A 91 -1.34 11.38 7.26
N THR A 92 -2.58 11.65 6.83
CA THR A 92 -2.89 12.92 6.13
C THR A 92 -2.70 14.14 7.02
N ASN A 93 -3.00 14.04 8.32
CA ASN A 93 -2.79 15.14 9.26
C ASN A 93 -1.29 15.48 9.45
N VAL A 94 -0.41 14.50 9.41
CA VAL A 94 1.05 14.72 9.50
C VAL A 94 1.64 15.12 8.15
N ILE A 95 1.25 14.45 7.07
CA ILE A 95 1.81 14.65 5.72
C ILE A 95 1.39 16.01 5.15
N GLY A 96 0.17 16.48 5.40
CA GLY A 96 -0.34 17.78 4.91
C GLY A 96 0.59 18.97 5.22
N PRO A 97 0.91 19.25 6.49
CA PRO A 97 1.84 20.32 6.84
C PRO A 97 3.29 20.03 6.42
N LEU A 98 3.72 18.76 6.41
CA LEU A 98 5.06 18.39 5.95
C LEU A 98 5.28 18.67 4.46
N LEU A 99 4.25 18.49 3.64
CA LEU A 99 4.30 18.77 2.21
C LEU A 99 4.51 20.28 1.93
N LEU A 100 3.92 21.14 2.76
CA LEU A 100 3.95 22.60 2.59
C LEU A 100 5.26 23.23 3.10
N ASN A 101 5.81 22.72 4.21
CA ASN A 101 7.02 23.30 4.82
C ASN A 101 8.32 22.62 4.35
N ASN A 102 8.35 21.28 4.28
CA ASN A 102 9.59 20.55 4.02
C ASN A 102 9.36 19.32 3.13
N CYS A 103 9.27 19.55 1.82
CA CYS A 103 8.99 18.53 0.81
C CYS A 103 10.01 17.36 0.83
N ASN A 104 11.29 17.64 1.06
CA ASN A 104 12.33 16.61 1.08
C ASN A 104 12.16 15.60 2.22
N THR A 105 11.82 16.08 3.42
CA THR A 105 11.56 15.23 4.60
C THR A 105 10.34 14.36 4.42
N MET A 106 9.31 14.86 3.72
CA MET A 106 8.10 14.10 3.42
C MET A 106 8.43 12.87 2.56
N PHE A 107 9.19 13.03 1.47
CA PHE A 107 9.57 11.91 0.62
C PHE A 107 10.40 10.87 1.36
N PHE A 108 11.36 11.29 2.19
CA PHE A 108 12.18 10.36 2.96
C PHE A 108 11.35 9.60 4.01
N SER A 109 10.44 10.29 4.70
CA SER A 109 9.52 9.66 5.66
C SER A 109 8.60 8.64 4.98
N TYR A 110 8.08 8.95 3.80
CA TYR A 110 7.20 8.08 3.03
C TYR A 110 7.94 6.83 2.52
N ALA A 111 9.16 7.00 1.98
CA ALA A 111 10.02 5.90 1.60
C ALA A 111 10.38 4.99 2.79
N GLY A 112 10.65 5.58 3.96
CA GLY A 112 10.92 4.85 5.20
C GLY A 112 9.75 4.00 5.66
N ILE A 113 8.53 4.56 5.65
CA ILE A 113 7.30 3.83 6.02
C ILE A 113 7.04 2.67 5.07
N ILE A 114 7.16 2.89 3.75
CA ILE A 114 6.98 1.81 2.76
C ILE A 114 8.05 0.73 2.93
N GLY A 115 9.30 1.11 3.12
CA GLY A 115 10.39 0.17 3.38
C GLY A 115 10.12 -0.71 4.61
N PHE A 116 9.65 -0.09 5.70
CA PHE A 116 9.26 -0.80 6.91
C PHE A 116 8.08 -1.75 6.69
N LEU A 117 7.06 -1.33 5.92
CA LEU A 117 5.92 -2.18 5.55
C LEU A 117 6.33 -3.39 4.71
N ILE A 118 7.26 -3.21 3.76
CA ILE A 118 7.81 -4.33 2.96
C ILE A 118 8.51 -5.33 3.89
N LEU A 119 9.29 -4.83 4.84
CA LEU A 119 10.03 -5.66 5.80
C LEU A 119 9.09 -6.46 6.70
N LEU A 120 8.03 -5.83 7.21
CA LEU A 120 6.94 -6.53 7.91
C LEU A 120 6.22 -7.55 7.01
N GLY A 121 6.01 -7.20 5.74
CA GLY A 121 5.42 -8.08 4.73
C GLY A 121 6.24 -9.35 4.51
N PHE A 122 7.57 -9.28 4.58
CA PHE A 122 8.41 -10.49 4.53
C PHE A 122 8.18 -11.39 5.74
N PHE A 123 8.03 -10.81 6.93
CA PHE A 123 7.86 -11.54 8.20
C PHE A 123 6.48 -12.21 8.35
N LEU A 124 5.48 -11.79 7.56
CA LEU A 124 4.14 -12.36 7.62
C LEU A 124 4.13 -13.86 7.23
N PRO A 125 3.73 -14.80 8.10
CA PRO A 125 3.62 -16.22 7.72
C PRO A 125 2.54 -16.43 6.65
N LYS A 126 2.64 -17.54 5.90
CA LYS A 126 1.79 -17.85 4.74
C LYS A 126 0.30 -17.83 5.09
#